data_AF-A0A4Q4XY30-F1
#
_entry.id   AF-A0A4Q4XY30-F1
#
_cell.length_a   1.000
_cell.length_b   1.000
_cell.length_c   1.000
_cell.angle_alpha   90.00
_cell.angle_beta   90.00
_cell.angle_gamma   90.00
#
_symmetry.space_group_name_H-M   'P 1'
#
loop_
_entity.id
_entity.type
_entity.pdbx_description
1 polymer ?
#
loop_
_entity_poly.entity_id
_entity_poly.type
_entity_poly.pdbx_seq_one_letter_code
_entity_poly.pdbx_strand_id
1 'polypeptide(L)'
;MTDQGQKPQHGKRPFRQQGHWSNKRAQKKARKRERDMKSGSAEEVLKLDIEDLRASLNKSEHGTEANGDEPTAHDNLPEQGSEIEVEVIELSSTGDALALQKGSKQIYVLPFAVPGDVVKVKVYRHFKDEQYTVADFISVVKPSPSRDDSRIGCRYFAACSGCQFQMLDYAEQLRVKKRVVEKAFRNFSQLPPELIPAIQDTIGSPLQYGYRTKLTPHFDGPAGWKKTKEPFEKRPDIGFMPKGKRTTMDIEDCPIGTDAVRLGMKLERDRMEVEYKNYTRGATILLREDTKRIPKDAGDVSELYDPLKAVKVDSDKYIDLKTCITDNNAMSTEYVGDYVFHNPAGAFFQNNNSILPVFTSYIREHILPPPASSPSSPSVPSDTASAPTPPIKYLIDAYSGSGLFTITLSSLFDGSTGIDIADASIAFARRNAAANGLAESQARFIAADARELFKSVSYDPDRTVVVLDPPRKGCDADFLGQLLRFGPRRVLYVSCNVHTQARDVGMLVRGETGADGEGRKKNAEEDSGGDVGASADAGAGAGDSTGARTRYAIESLRGFDFFPQTSHVEGVAVLNRVDVPAA
;
A
#
# COMPACT_ATOMS: atom_id res chain seq x y z
N MET A 1 -34.48 -15.35 52.84
CA MET A 1 -35.15 -14.03 52.85
C MET A 1 -34.15 -13.06 52.23
N THR A 2 -34.20 -12.89 50.91
CA THR A 2 -34.76 -11.69 50.22
C THR A 2 -33.93 -10.45 50.56
N ASP A 3 -33.25 -9.81 49.61
CA ASP A 3 -33.93 -8.94 48.65
C ASP A 3 -33.09 -8.62 47.37
N GLN A 4 -33.84 -8.30 46.32
CA GLN A 4 -33.48 -7.79 44.99
C GLN A 4 -32.86 -6.39 45.14
N GLY A 5 -32.01 -5.80 44.27
CA GLY A 5 -31.99 -5.73 42.82
C GLY A 5 -32.05 -4.24 42.44
N GLN A 6 -31.12 -3.70 41.66
CA GLN A 6 -31.37 -2.48 40.86
C GLN A 6 -30.35 -2.33 39.71
N LYS A 7 -30.91 -2.31 38.49
CA LYS A 7 -30.25 -2.00 37.21
C LYS A 7 -30.11 -0.48 37.04
N PRO A 8 -29.04 0.04 36.40
CA PRO A 8 -29.04 1.42 35.94
C PRO A 8 -29.88 1.58 34.67
N GLN A 9 -30.73 2.60 34.67
CA GLN A 9 -31.68 2.96 33.63
C GLN A 9 -31.03 3.53 32.36
N HIS A 10 -31.63 3.19 31.23
CA HIS A 10 -31.41 3.79 29.92
C HIS A 10 -31.73 5.29 29.91
N GLY A 11 -30.69 6.12 29.68
CA GLY A 11 -30.87 7.51 29.26
C GLY A 11 -31.42 7.59 27.85
N LYS A 12 -32.66 8.09 27.72
CA LYS A 12 -33.30 8.43 26.44
C LYS A 12 -32.52 9.56 25.76
N ARG A 13 -32.11 9.36 24.51
CA ARG A 13 -31.57 10.41 23.63
C ARG A 13 -32.69 11.40 23.26
N PRO A 14 -32.50 12.73 23.40
CA PRO A 14 -33.47 13.68 22.90
C PRO A 14 -33.42 13.80 21.37
N PHE A 15 -34.59 14.11 20.84
CA PHE A 15 -34.99 14.10 19.45
C PHE A 15 -34.34 15.23 18.64
N ARG A 16 -34.10 14.96 17.35
CA ARG A 16 -33.38 15.78 16.37
C ARG A 16 -34.34 16.67 15.57
N GLN A 17 -34.09 17.98 15.53
CA GLN A 17 -34.60 18.96 14.55
C GLN A 17 -33.62 20.16 14.58
N GLN A 18 -33.11 20.81 13.54
CA GLN A 18 -33.28 20.87 12.09
C GLN A 18 -31.90 21.25 11.50
N GLY A 19 -31.60 20.87 10.25
CA GLY A 19 -30.35 21.28 9.57
C GLY A 19 -29.75 20.21 8.65
N HIS A 20 -30.58 19.41 7.96
CA HIS A 20 -30.11 18.16 7.34
C HIS A 20 -30.27 18.05 5.81
N TRP A 21 -30.44 19.17 5.10
CA TRP A 21 -30.69 19.15 3.65
C TRP A 21 -29.51 19.62 2.79
N SER A 22 -28.68 20.57 3.25
CA SER A 22 -27.49 21.02 2.50
C SER A 22 -26.32 20.01 2.54
N ASN A 23 -26.18 19.26 3.64
CA ASN A 23 -25.02 18.39 3.87
C ASN A 23 -25.09 17.05 3.12
N LYS A 24 -26.30 16.56 2.78
CA LYS A 24 -26.47 15.32 2.00
C LYS A 24 -26.05 15.49 0.54
N ARG A 25 -26.26 16.66 -0.06
CA ARG A 25 -25.91 16.93 -1.47
C ARG A 25 -24.40 17.10 -1.63
N ALA A 26 -23.74 17.75 -0.66
CA ALA A 26 -22.28 17.83 -0.56
C ALA A 26 -21.63 16.45 -0.36
N GLN A 27 -22.16 15.61 0.55
CA GLN A 27 -21.69 14.23 0.73
C GLN A 27 -21.92 13.36 -0.51
N LYS A 28 -23.05 13.54 -1.23
CA LYS A 28 -23.34 12.79 -2.47
C LYS A 28 -22.45 13.25 -3.63
N LYS A 29 -22.14 14.55 -3.73
CA LYS A 29 -21.14 15.10 -4.68
C LYS A 29 -19.73 14.63 -4.34
N ALA A 30 -19.33 14.62 -3.07
CA ALA A 30 -18.02 14.11 -2.62
C ALA A 30 -17.87 12.62 -2.91
N ARG A 31 -18.90 11.81 -2.62
CA ARG A 31 -18.94 10.38 -2.98
C ARG A 31 -18.95 10.14 -4.49
N LYS A 32 -19.50 11.06 -5.29
CA LYS A 32 -19.45 10.99 -6.76
C LYS A 32 -18.05 11.34 -7.27
N ARG A 33 -17.42 12.41 -6.73
CA ARG A 33 -16.03 12.80 -7.03
C ARG A 33 -15.02 11.70 -6.68
N GLU A 34 -15.25 10.98 -5.58
CA GLU A 34 -14.45 9.81 -5.18
C GLU A 34 -14.67 8.59 -6.09
N ARG A 35 -15.85 8.45 -6.70
CA ARG A 35 -16.21 7.33 -7.58
C ARG A 35 -15.77 7.53 -9.04
N ASP A 36 -15.58 8.77 -9.47
CA ASP A 36 -15.18 9.13 -10.84
C ASP A 36 -13.64 9.13 -11.03
N MET A 37 -12.85 8.99 -9.96
CA MET A 37 -11.40 8.79 -10.03
C MET A 37 -11.07 7.30 -10.18
N LYS A 38 -10.08 6.95 -11.03
CA LYS A 38 -9.52 5.60 -11.06
C LYS A 38 -9.13 5.18 -9.64
N SER A 39 -9.71 4.07 -9.19
CA SER A 39 -9.64 3.63 -7.80
C SER A 39 -8.31 2.94 -7.50
N GLY A 40 -7.63 2.43 -8.52
CA GLY A 40 -6.45 1.57 -8.36
C GLY A 40 -6.80 0.28 -7.62
N SER A 41 -8.05 -0.20 -7.76
CA SER A 41 -8.51 -1.46 -7.17
C SER A 41 -7.93 -2.65 -7.93
N ALA A 42 -7.79 -3.80 -7.26
CA ALA A 42 -7.24 -5.00 -7.88
C ALA A 42 -8.04 -5.44 -9.12
N GLU A 43 -9.36 -5.27 -9.11
CA GLU A 43 -10.24 -5.58 -10.25
C GLU A 43 -9.98 -4.65 -11.45
N GLU A 44 -9.84 -3.35 -11.20
CA GLU A 44 -9.53 -2.35 -12.25
C GLU A 44 -8.13 -2.58 -12.84
N VAL A 45 -7.16 -2.90 -12.00
CA VAL A 45 -5.78 -3.21 -12.41
C VAL A 45 -5.75 -4.47 -13.28
N LEU A 46 -6.38 -5.56 -12.82
CA LEU A 46 -6.46 -6.81 -13.56
C LEU A 46 -7.15 -6.62 -14.92
N LYS A 47 -8.23 -5.83 -14.96
CA LYS A 47 -8.94 -5.53 -16.21
C LYS A 47 -8.02 -4.87 -17.25
N LEU A 48 -7.21 -3.89 -16.84
CA LEU A 48 -6.27 -3.22 -17.75
C LEU A 48 -5.19 -4.18 -18.26
N ASP A 49 -4.65 -5.06 -17.40
CA ASP A 49 -3.70 -6.08 -17.83
C ASP A 49 -4.31 -7.06 -18.85
N ILE A 50 -5.57 -7.46 -18.66
CA ILE A 50 -6.32 -8.30 -19.61
C ILE A 50 -6.51 -7.56 -20.93
N GLU A 51 -6.91 -6.28 -20.91
CA GLU A 51 -7.08 -5.46 -22.12
C GLU A 51 -5.76 -5.30 -22.89
N ASP A 52 -4.65 -5.06 -22.18
CA ASP A 52 -3.30 -4.95 -22.76
C ASP A 52 -2.89 -6.27 -23.44
N LEU A 53 -3.09 -7.41 -22.78
CA LEU A 53 -2.79 -8.73 -23.34
C LEU A 53 -3.60 -8.96 -24.63
N ARG A 54 -4.91 -8.69 -24.60
CA ARG A 54 -5.77 -8.88 -25.78
C ARG A 54 -5.35 -7.98 -26.94
N ALA A 55 -5.01 -6.73 -26.66
CA ALA A 55 -4.51 -5.82 -27.67
C ALA A 55 -3.20 -6.32 -28.30
N SER A 56 -2.32 -6.95 -27.52
CA SER A 56 -1.08 -7.55 -28.03
C SER A 56 -1.33 -8.76 -28.94
N LEU A 57 -2.26 -9.64 -28.56
CA LEU A 57 -2.64 -10.83 -29.33
C LEU A 57 -3.27 -10.46 -30.69
N ASN A 58 -4.09 -9.42 -30.73
CA ASN A 58 -4.71 -8.95 -31.97
C ASN A 58 -3.70 -8.31 -32.93
N LYS A 59 -2.63 -7.68 -32.40
CA LYS A 59 -1.56 -7.08 -33.21
C LYS A 59 -0.65 -8.14 -33.84
N SER A 60 -0.38 -9.25 -33.17
CA SER A 60 0.48 -10.32 -33.72
C SER A 60 -0.11 -11.00 -34.96
N GLU A 61 -1.43 -11.00 -35.15
CA GLU A 61 -2.08 -11.61 -36.31
C GLU A 61 -2.05 -10.73 -37.57
N HIS A 62 -2.06 -9.40 -37.43
CA HIS A 62 -2.07 -8.46 -38.56
C HIS A 62 -0.73 -8.38 -39.33
N GLY A 63 0.30 -9.11 -38.90
CA GLY A 63 1.60 -9.24 -39.59
C GLY A 63 1.68 -10.44 -40.55
N THR A 64 0.63 -11.25 -40.63
CA THR A 64 0.47 -12.37 -41.58
C THR A 64 -0.70 -12.07 -42.50
N GLU A 65 -0.47 -12.04 -43.81
CA GLU A 65 -1.50 -11.76 -44.82
C GLU A 65 -2.76 -12.60 -44.58
N ALA A 66 -3.87 -11.92 -44.27
CA ALA A 66 -5.16 -12.54 -44.04
C ALA A 66 -5.78 -12.92 -45.39
N ASN A 67 -5.79 -14.22 -45.68
CA ASN A 67 -6.72 -14.80 -46.64
C ASN A 67 -7.98 -15.26 -45.90
N GLY A 68 -9.09 -14.60 -46.20
CA GLY A 68 -10.43 -15.18 -46.18
C GLY A 68 -11.18 -15.16 -44.85
N ASP A 69 -12.42 -14.69 -44.92
CA ASP A 69 -13.52 -14.87 -43.96
C ASP A 69 -13.40 -16.15 -43.12
N GLU A 70 -13.01 -16.02 -41.85
CA GLU A 70 -13.39 -16.99 -40.83
C GLU A 70 -14.46 -16.38 -39.92
N PRO A 71 -15.55 -17.12 -39.65
CA PRO A 71 -16.64 -16.62 -38.83
C PRO A 71 -16.12 -16.31 -37.43
N THR A 72 -16.52 -15.17 -36.88
CA THR A 72 -16.26 -14.80 -35.48
C THR A 72 -16.66 -15.97 -34.59
N ALA A 73 -15.66 -16.67 -34.05
CA ALA A 73 -15.89 -17.78 -33.15
C ALA A 73 -16.76 -17.29 -31.99
N HIS A 74 -18.03 -17.70 -31.96
CA HIS A 74 -18.71 -17.84 -30.69
C HIS A 74 -17.96 -18.96 -29.96
N ASP A 75 -16.92 -18.55 -29.21
CA ASP A 75 -16.07 -19.42 -28.39
C ASP A 75 -16.96 -20.33 -27.55
N ASN A 76 -16.94 -21.64 -27.83
CA ASN A 76 -17.49 -22.64 -26.93
C ASN A 76 -16.63 -22.63 -25.66
N LEU A 77 -16.98 -21.75 -24.72
CA LEU A 77 -16.34 -21.70 -23.42
C LEU A 77 -16.49 -23.07 -22.75
N PRO A 78 -15.41 -23.60 -22.15
CA PRO A 78 -15.46 -24.88 -21.47
C PRO A 78 -16.46 -24.85 -20.31
N GLU A 79 -17.06 -26.00 -20.01
CA GLU A 79 -18.05 -26.10 -18.93
C GLU A 79 -17.44 -25.68 -17.58
N GLN A 80 -18.19 -24.93 -16.76
CA GLN A 80 -17.74 -24.61 -15.40
C GLN A 80 -17.55 -25.90 -14.60
N GLY A 81 -16.40 -26.02 -13.95
CA GLY A 81 -15.98 -27.21 -13.22
C GLY A 81 -15.19 -28.21 -14.06
N SER A 82 -15.11 -28.04 -15.38
CA SER A 82 -14.23 -28.86 -16.22
C SER A 82 -12.75 -28.58 -15.95
N GLU A 83 -11.92 -29.58 -16.21
CA GLU A 83 -10.46 -29.47 -16.10
C GLU A 83 -9.86 -29.32 -17.50
N ILE A 84 -9.04 -28.29 -17.69
CA ILE A 84 -8.40 -27.98 -18.97
C ILE A 84 -6.91 -27.69 -18.77
N GLU A 85 -6.15 -27.74 -19.86
CA GLU A 85 -4.77 -27.25 -19.91
C GLU A 85 -4.70 -25.86 -20.54
N VAL A 86 -3.93 -24.97 -19.91
CA VAL A 86 -3.69 -23.61 -20.39
C VAL A 86 -2.19 -23.29 -20.31
N GLU A 87 -1.72 -22.47 -21.24
CA GLU A 87 -0.35 -21.96 -21.27
C GLU A 87 -0.33 -20.53 -20.73
N VAL A 88 0.53 -20.27 -19.74
CA VAL A 88 0.66 -18.95 -19.13
C VAL A 88 1.48 -18.03 -20.02
N ILE A 89 0.91 -16.88 -20.36
CA ILE A 89 1.52 -15.91 -21.26
C ILE A 89 2.23 -14.80 -20.48
N GLU A 90 1.58 -14.26 -19.44
CA GLU A 90 2.18 -13.24 -18.59
C GLU A 90 1.66 -13.28 -17.15
N LEU A 91 2.29 -12.49 -16.28
CA LEU A 91 1.77 -12.18 -14.94
C LEU A 91 1.07 -10.83 -14.98
N SER A 92 -0.14 -10.80 -14.42
CA SER A 92 -0.84 -9.56 -14.12
C SER A 92 -0.15 -8.81 -12.97
N SER A 93 -0.47 -7.52 -12.87
CA SER A 93 0.02 -6.62 -11.81
C SER A 93 -0.54 -6.97 -10.43
N THR A 94 -1.59 -7.80 -10.35
CA THR A 94 -2.11 -8.35 -9.09
C THR A 94 -1.38 -9.61 -8.64
N GLY A 95 -0.52 -10.19 -9.50
CA GLY A 95 0.25 -11.40 -9.25
C GLY A 95 -0.45 -12.70 -9.66
N ASP A 96 -1.61 -12.63 -10.32
CA ASP A 96 -2.25 -13.78 -10.94
C ASP A 96 -1.71 -13.96 -12.37
N ALA A 97 -1.62 -15.21 -12.83
CA ALA A 97 -1.23 -15.54 -14.20
C ALA A 97 -2.37 -15.26 -15.18
N LEU A 98 -2.00 -14.78 -16.38
CA LEU A 98 -2.87 -14.66 -17.54
C LEU A 98 -2.46 -15.74 -18.55
N ALA A 99 -3.39 -16.65 -18.85
CA ALA A 99 -3.13 -17.82 -19.67
C ALA A 99 -4.13 -17.95 -20.83
N LEU A 100 -3.74 -18.70 -21.85
CA LEU A 100 -4.57 -19.03 -23.00
C LEU A 100 -4.71 -20.54 -23.14
N GLN A 101 -5.88 -20.97 -23.60
CA GLN A 101 -6.06 -22.34 -24.07
C GLN A 101 -5.63 -22.42 -25.54
N LYS A 102 -4.97 -23.52 -25.93
CA LYS A 102 -4.57 -23.74 -27.32
C LYS A 102 -5.76 -23.59 -28.28
N GLY A 103 -5.63 -22.72 -29.26
CA GLY A 103 -6.67 -22.45 -30.26
C GLY A 103 -7.82 -21.56 -29.78
N SER A 104 -7.72 -20.94 -28.60
CA SER A 104 -8.71 -19.98 -28.10
C SER A 104 -8.05 -18.65 -27.73
N LYS A 105 -8.79 -17.55 -27.92
CA LYS A 105 -8.41 -16.20 -27.47
C LYS A 105 -8.95 -15.86 -26.08
N GLN A 106 -9.64 -16.80 -25.44
CA GLN A 106 -10.16 -16.62 -24.09
C GLN A 106 -9.01 -16.55 -23.08
N ILE A 107 -8.97 -15.46 -22.31
CA ILE A 107 -7.99 -15.29 -21.23
C ILE A 107 -8.49 -15.98 -19.96
N TYR A 108 -7.60 -16.77 -19.36
CA TYR A 108 -7.79 -17.42 -18.07
C TYR A 108 -6.92 -16.73 -17.01
N VAL A 109 -7.55 -16.37 -15.89
CA VAL A 109 -6.89 -15.78 -14.71
C VAL A 109 -6.82 -16.84 -13.63
N LEU A 110 -5.61 -17.14 -13.17
CA LEU A 110 -5.34 -18.23 -12.23
C LEU A 110 -4.15 -17.90 -11.32
N PRO A 111 -4.08 -18.45 -10.10
CA PRO A 111 -2.96 -18.25 -9.20
C PRO A 111 -1.81 -19.24 -9.45
N PHE A 112 -0.65 -18.99 -8.82
CA PHE A 112 0.44 -19.96 -8.62
C PHE A 112 1.13 -20.52 -9.88
N ALA A 113 0.97 -19.84 -11.00
CA ALA A 113 1.63 -20.16 -12.26
C ALA A 113 2.40 -18.93 -12.77
N VAL A 114 3.41 -19.15 -13.60
CA VAL A 114 4.31 -18.11 -14.13
C VAL A 114 4.47 -18.24 -15.64
N PRO A 115 4.93 -17.20 -16.36
CA PRO A 115 4.96 -17.19 -17.82
C PRO A 115 5.78 -18.35 -18.40
N GLY A 116 5.21 -19.05 -19.38
CA GLY A 116 5.76 -20.25 -19.99
C GLY A 116 5.39 -21.56 -19.29
N ASP A 117 4.71 -21.53 -18.13
CA ASP A 117 4.14 -22.74 -17.54
C ASP A 117 2.98 -23.25 -18.42
N VAL A 118 2.89 -24.57 -18.61
CA VAL A 118 1.63 -25.24 -19.00
C VAL A 118 1.05 -25.86 -17.75
N VAL A 119 -0.19 -25.50 -17.43
CA VAL A 119 -0.84 -25.88 -16.17
C VAL A 119 -2.22 -26.47 -16.42
N LYS A 120 -2.57 -27.41 -15.54
CA LYS A 120 -3.92 -27.94 -15.45
C LYS A 120 -4.73 -27.08 -14.49
N VAL A 121 -5.92 -26.65 -14.92
CA VAL A 121 -6.80 -25.78 -14.14
C VAL A 121 -8.23 -26.30 -14.14
N LYS A 122 -8.99 -25.92 -13.11
CA LYS A 122 -10.44 -26.12 -13.05
C LYS A 122 -11.15 -24.82 -13.38
N VAL A 123 -12.00 -24.82 -14.40
CA VAL A 123 -12.79 -23.65 -14.79
C VAL A 123 -13.72 -23.29 -13.63
N TYR A 124 -13.63 -22.06 -13.11
CA TYR A 124 -14.48 -21.62 -12.00
C TYR A 124 -15.63 -20.74 -12.48
N ARG A 125 -15.32 -19.62 -13.13
CA ARG A 125 -16.34 -18.63 -13.52
C ARG A 125 -15.94 -17.86 -14.77
N HIS A 126 -16.89 -17.68 -15.69
CA HIS A 126 -16.75 -16.80 -16.84
C HIS A 126 -17.27 -15.40 -16.53
N PHE A 127 -16.48 -14.40 -16.90
CA PHE A 127 -16.82 -12.98 -16.91
C PHE A 127 -16.95 -12.58 -18.38
N LYS A 128 -18.16 -12.71 -18.93
CA LYS A 128 -18.41 -12.57 -20.37
C LYS A 128 -18.28 -11.12 -20.84
N ASP A 129 -18.73 -10.17 -20.04
CA ASP A 129 -18.69 -8.75 -20.39
C ASP A 129 -17.25 -8.22 -20.37
N GLU A 130 -16.43 -8.72 -19.45
CA GLU A 130 -15.01 -8.41 -19.32
C GLU A 130 -14.11 -9.38 -20.12
N GLN A 131 -14.72 -10.39 -20.75
CA GLN A 131 -14.10 -11.37 -21.64
C GLN A 131 -12.88 -12.11 -21.04
N TYR A 132 -13.01 -12.57 -19.79
CA TYR A 132 -12.03 -13.43 -19.13
C TYR A 132 -12.70 -14.54 -18.30
N THR A 133 -11.93 -15.56 -17.94
CA THR A 133 -12.37 -16.69 -17.11
C THR A 133 -11.48 -16.78 -15.89
N VAL A 134 -12.05 -16.92 -14.70
CA VAL A 134 -11.28 -17.31 -13.51
C VAL A 134 -11.22 -18.82 -13.44
N ALA A 135 -10.04 -19.36 -13.13
CA ALA A 135 -9.81 -20.78 -12.96
C ALA A 135 -8.99 -21.08 -11.70
N ASP A 136 -9.30 -22.20 -11.05
CA ASP A 136 -8.54 -22.71 -9.91
C ASP A 136 -7.32 -23.49 -10.42
N PHE A 137 -6.15 -23.21 -9.86
CA PHE A 137 -4.93 -23.97 -10.13
C PHE A 137 -5.05 -25.41 -9.60
N ILE A 138 -4.69 -26.42 -10.42
CA ILE A 138 -4.61 -27.82 -10.02
C ILE A 138 -3.15 -28.27 -9.92
N SER A 139 -2.42 -28.20 -11.04
CA SER A 139 -1.04 -28.69 -11.10
C SER A 139 -0.28 -28.11 -12.30
N VAL A 140 1.05 -28.17 -12.23
CA VAL A 140 1.90 -27.92 -13.39
C VAL A 140 1.98 -29.17 -14.25
N VAL A 141 1.75 -29.02 -15.56
CA VAL A 141 1.97 -30.07 -16.55
C VAL A 141 3.38 -29.96 -17.12
N LYS A 142 3.82 -28.74 -17.43
CA LYS A 142 5.18 -28.44 -17.90
C LYS A 142 5.67 -27.13 -17.27
N PRO A 143 6.76 -27.14 -16.49
CA PRO A 143 7.29 -25.92 -15.89
C PRO A 143 7.96 -25.03 -16.93
N SER A 144 7.84 -23.72 -16.75
CA SER A 144 8.65 -22.71 -17.44
C SER A 144 10.11 -22.79 -17.02
N PRO A 145 11.06 -22.25 -17.83
CA PRO A 145 12.45 -22.12 -17.43
C PRO A 145 12.67 -21.24 -16.18
N SER A 146 11.75 -20.33 -15.87
CA SER A 146 11.81 -19.47 -14.68
C SER A 146 11.29 -20.13 -13.40
N ARG A 147 10.63 -21.29 -13.53
CA ARG A 147 10.01 -21.99 -12.40
C ARG A 147 10.96 -23.02 -11.80
N ASP A 148 11.09 -22.99 -10.48
CA ASP A 148 11.79 -24.01 -9.70
C ASP A 148 11.12 -24.22 -8.35
N ASP A 149 10.45 -25.36 -8.22
CA ASP A 149 9.70 -25.69 -7.02
C ASP A 149 10.59 -26.07 -5.83
N SER A 150 11.90 -26.31 -6.03
CA SER A 150 12.84 -26.53 -4.92
C SER A 150 13.07 -25.29 -4.05
N ARG A 151 12.72 -24.09 -4.56
CA ARG A 151 12.75 -22.82 -3.81
C ARG A 151 11.56 -22.62 -2.88
N ILE A 152 10.51 -23.43 -3.01
CA ILE A 152 9.28 -23.30 -2.24
C ILE A 152 9.54 -23.70 -0.79
N GLY A 153 9.58 -22.70 0.09
CA GLY A 153 9.82 -22.90 1.53
C GLY A 153 8.56 -23.26 2.32
N CYS A 154 7.36 -23.13 1.73
CA CYS A 154 6.09 -23.35 2.42
C CYS A 154 5.32 -24.54 1.83
N ARG A 155 5.01 -25.54 2.66
CA ARG A 155 4.18 -26.70 2.28
C ARG A 155 2.75 -26.36 1.84
N TYR A 156 2.28 -25.14 2.15
CA TYR A 156 0.95 -24.64 1.80
C TYR A 156 0.95 -23.71 0.59
N PHE A 157 2.12 -23.50 -0.03
CA PHE A 157 2.18 -22.80 -1.31
C PHE A 157 1.32 -23.53 -2.35
N ALA A 158 0.76 -22.78 -3.29
CA ALA A 158 -0.28 -23.23 -4.22
C ALA A 158 -1.67 -23.56 -3.61
N ALA A 159 -1.87 -23.30 -2.30
CA ALA A 159 -3.19 -23.38 -1.68
C ALA A 159 -3.52 -22.13 -0.84
N CYS A 160 -2.61 -21.72 0.05
CA CYS A 160 -2.76 -20.53 0.88
C CYS A 160 -2.76 -19.24 0.02
N SER A 161 -3.59 -18.27 0.37
CA SER A 161 -3.67 -16.98 -0.35
C SER A 161 -2.51 -16.00 -0.07
N GLY A 162 -1.58 -16.36 0.82
CA GLY A 162 -0.59 -15.42 1.35
C GLY A 162 0.60 -15.12 0.44
N CYS A 163 1.09 -16.08 -0.34
CA CYS A 163 2.28 -15.95 -1.19
C CYS A 163 1.96 -16.35 -2.63
N GLN A 164 2.58 -15.67 -3.60
CA GLN A 164 2.36 -15.88 -5.03
C GLN A 164 3.60 -16.41 -5.75
N PHE A 165 4.81 -16.10 -5.26
CA PHE A 165 6.04 -16.18 -6.06
C PHE A 165 7.13 -17.11 -5.52
N GLN A 166 6.83 -18.04 -4.60
CA GLN A 166 7.87 -18.89 -3.98
C GLN A 166 8.63 -19.79 -4.97
N MET A 167 8.08 -20.03 -6.15
CA MET A 167 8.71 -20.81 -7.22
C MET A 167 9.66 -19.98 -8.12
N LEU A 168 9.67 -18.65 -7.98
CA LEU A 168 10.51 -17.76 -8.77
C LEU A 168 11.82 -17.47 -8.05
N ASP A 169 12.91 -17.37 -8.84
CA ASP A 169 14.14 -16.75 -8.36
C ASP A 169 13.88 -15.32 -7.88
N TYR A 170 14.55 -14.91 -6.81
CA TYR A 170 14.28 -13.62 -6.18
C TYR A 170 14.55 -12.45 -7.11
N ALA A 171 15.57 -12.52 -7.98
CA ALA A 171 15.82 -11.46 -8.96
C ALA A 171 14.64 -11.31 -9.93
N GLU A 172 13.96 -12.41 -10.28
CA GLU A 172 12.78 -12.36 -11.13
C GLU A 172 11.58 -11.75 -10.39
N GLN A 173 11.42 -12.00 -9.09
CA GLN A 173 10.40 -11.31 -8.27
C GLN A 173 10.60 -9.80 -8.31
N LEU A 174 11.84 -9.31 -8.19
CA LEU A 174 12.16 -7.88 -8.24
C LEU A 174 11.87 -7.27 -9.63
N ARG A 175 12.14 -8.01 -10.72
CA ARG A 175 11.80 -7.61 -12.09
C ARG A 175 10.29 -7.53 -12.31
N VAL A 176 9.53 -8.52 -11.82
CA VAL A 176 8.06 -8.49 -11.87
C VAL A 176 7.54 -7.26 -11.13
N LYS A 177 8.03 -6.99 -9.91
CA LYS A 177 7.62 -5.82 -9.11
C LYS A 177 7.96 -4.49 -9.80
N LYS A 178 9.11 -4.40 -10.46
CA LYS A 178 9.48 -3.23 -11.28
C LYS A 178 8.45 -3.00 -12.39
N ARG A 179 8.08 -4.06 -13.11
CA ARG A 179 7.07 -4.01 -14.17
C ARG A 179 5.70 -3.56 -13.66
N VAL A 180 5.33 -3.91 -12.44
CA VAL A 180 4.09 -3.41 -11.80
C VAL A 180 4.13 -1.89 -11.65
N VAL A 181 5.27 -1.31 -11.22
CA VAL A 181 5.44 0.15 -11.13
C VAL A 181 5.38 0.80 -12.52
N GLU A 182 6.03 0.20 -13.53
CA GLU A 182 5.99 0.68 -14.92
C GLU A 182 4.55 0.71 -15.47
N LYS A 183 3.79 -0.39 -15.30
CA LYS A 183 2.39 -0.49 -15.72
C LYS A 183 1.50 0.49 -14.95
N ALA A 184 1.72 0.66 -13.65
CA ALA A 184 0.97 1.60 -12.84
C ALA A 184 1.12 3.04 -13.36
N PHE A 185 2.35 3.51 -13.58
CA PHE A 185 2.59 4.86 -14.10
C PHE A 185 2.10 5.03 -15.54
N ARG A 186 2.23 4.02 -16.40
CA ARG A 186 1.66 4.05 -17.76
C ARG A 186 0.14 4.22 -17.73
N ASN A 187 -0.55 3.45 -16.89
CA ASN A 187 -2.00 3.27 -17.01
C ASN A 187 -2.82 4.22 -16.11
N PHE A 188 -2.22 4.71 -15.01
CA PHE A 188 -2.92 5.49 -13.99
C PHE A 188 -2.45 6.94 -13.86
N SER A 189 -1.23 7.27 -14.29
CA SER A 189 -0.71 8.62 -14.12
C SER A 189 -1.41 9.66 -15.01
N GLN A 190 -1.92 9.26 -16.17
CA GLN A 190 -2.44 10.18 -17.21
C GLN A 190 -1.37 11.22 -17.62
N LEU A 191 -0.10 10.81 -17.60
CA LEU A 191 1.02 11.60 -18.07
C LEU A 191 1.50 11.08 -19.44
N PRO A 192 1.97 11.96 -20.32
CA PRO A 192 2.76 11.56 -21.48
C PRO A 192 4.01 10.77 -21.04
N PRO A 193 4.42 9.72 -21.76
CA PRO A 193 5.57 8.89 -21.40
C PRO A 193 6.87 9.68 -21.18
N GLU A 194 7.07 10.79 -21.91
CA GLU A 194 8.23 11.66 -21.79
C GLU A 194 8.34 12.40 -20.45
N LEU A 195 7.25 12.50 -19.68
CA LEU A 195 7.26 13.07 -18.33
C LEU A 195 7.50 12.01 -17.24
N ILE A 196 7.53 10.74 -17.59
CA ILE A 196 7.74 9.63 -16.67
C ILE A 196 9.21 9.18 -16.82
N PRO A 197 10.08 9.41 -15.83
CA PRO A 197 11.45 8.92 -15.90
C PRO A 197 11.46 7.39 -15.94
N ALA A 198 12.56 6.82 -16.44
CA ALA A 198 12.75 5.38 -16.38
C ALA A 198 12.61 4.87 -14.94
N ILE A 199 11.74 3.89 -14.74
CA ILE A 199 11.58 3.26 -13.43
C ILE A 199 12.88 2.55 -13.08
N GLN A 200 13.44 2.86 -11.91
CA GLN A 200 14.66 2.24 -11.45
C GLN A 200 14.39 0.81 -10.95
N ASP A 201 15.46 0.03 -10.76
CA ASP A 201 15.34 -1.33 -10.27
C ASP A 201 14.75 -1.38 -8.86
N THR A 202 13.90 -2.38 -8.61
CA THR A 202 13.31 -2.63 -7.30
C THR A 202 14.39 -3.00 -6.29
N ILE A 203 14.45 -2.32 -5.15
CA ILE A 203 15.35 -2.72 -4.05
C ILE A 203 14.73 -3.91 -3.32
N GLY A 204 15.50 -4.98 -3.19
CA GLY A 204 15.08 -6.17 -2.45
C GLY A 204 15.19 -6.01 -0.93
N SER A 205 14.31 -6.70 -0.21
CA SER A 205 14.47 -7.01 1.21
C SER A 205 15.74 -7.85 1.45
N PRO A 206 16.50 -7.59 2.54
CA PRO A 206 17.60 -8.45 2.96
C PRO A 206 17.17 -9.88 3.30
N LEU A 207 15.95 -10.07 3.82
CA LEU A 207 15.38 -11.37 4.11
C LEU A 207 14.19 -11.68 3.21
N GLN A 208 14.15 -12.87 2.63
CA GLN A 208 13.06 -13.36 1.77
C GLN A 208 12.04 -14.25 2.51
N TYR A 209 12.46 -14.82 3.63
CA TYR A 209 11.70 -15.59 4.60
C TYR A 209 12.05 -15.08 6.00
N GLY A 210 11.27 -15.40 7.03
CA GLY A 210 11.59 -14.97 8.39
C GLY A 210 11.53 -13.45 8.62
N TYR A 211 10.94 -12.67 7.70
CA TYR A 211 10.96 -11.21 7.76
C TYR A 211 9.74 -10.61 8.46
N ARG A 212 8.63 -11.35 8.53
CA ARG A 212 7.32 -10.82 8.86
C ARG A 212 7.09 -10.79 10.37
N THR A 213 7.10 -9.59 10.95
CA THR A 213 6.98 -9.35 12.40
C THR A 213 5.55 -9.41 12.92
N LYS A 214 4.55 -9.52 12.04
CA LYS A 214 3.14 -9.69 12.41
C LYS A 214 2.38 -10.63 11.50
N LEU A 215 1.75 -11.62 12.13
CA LEU A 215 0.76 -12.49 11.51
C LEU A 215 -0.56 -12.37 12.26
N THR A 216 -1.64 -12.61 11.54
CA THR A 216 -2.99 -12.59 12.11
C THR A 216 -3.76 -13.83 11.65
N PRO A 217 -3.36 -15.05 12.07
CA PRO A 217 -4.14 -16.24 11.75
C PRO A 217 -5.55 -16.15 12.34
N HIS A 218 -6.49 -16.85 11.74
CA HIS A 218 -7.89 -16.85 12.13
C HIS A 218 -8.38 -18.28 12.33
N PHE A 219 -9.53 -18.40 12.97
CA PHE A 219 -10.35 -19.61 12.95
C PHE A 219 -11.82 -19.24 12.76
N ASP A 220 -12.54 -20.06 12.02
CA ASP A 220 -13.97 -19.87 11.79
C ASP A 220 -14.80 -20.29 13.01
N GLY A 221 -16.00 -19.71 13.17
CA GLY A 221 -16.90 -20.09 14.26
C GLY A 221 -17.45 -21.52 14.10
N PRO A 222 -17.90 -22.16 15.19
CA PRO A 222 -18.39 -23.53 15.15
C PRO A 222 -19.62 -23.66 14.22
N ALA A 223 -19.91 -24.87 13.75
CA ALA A 223 -21.03 -25.09 12.86
C ALA A 223 -22.34 -24.55 13.46
N GLY A 224 -23.03 -23.68 12.73
CA GLY A 224 -24.27 -23.08 13.20
C GLY A 224 -24.11 -21.94 14.23
N TRP A 225 -22.90 -21.43 14.52
CA TRP A 225 -22.62 -20.39 15.54
C TRP A 225 -23.49 -19.12 15.46
N LYS A 226 -24.04 -18.82 14.28
CA LYS A 226 -24.98 -17.70 14.09
C LYS A 226 -26.35 -17.96 14.73
N LYS A 227 -26.70 -19.22 14.97
CA LYS A 227 -27.97 -19.71 15.53
C LYS A 227 -27.78 -20.30 16.92
N THR A 228 -26.77 -21.15 17.08
CA THR A 228 -26.42 -21.84 18.32
C THR A 228 -25.21 -21.14 18.95
N LYS A 229 -25.22 -20.89 20.26
CA LYS A 229 -24.05 -20.32 20.98
C LYS A 229 -23.22 -21.42 21.64
N GLU A 230 -23.20 -22.59 21.02
CA GLU A 230 -22.47 -23.73 21.55
C GLU A 230 -20.96 -23.52 21.37
N PRO A 231 -20.15 -23.97 22.34
CA PRO A 231 -18.70 -23.92 22.24
C PRO A 231 -18.17 -24.94 21.22
N PHE A 232 -16.88 -24.83 20.85
CA PHE A 232 -16.24 -25.86 20.05
C PHE A 232 -16.12 -27.20 20.79
N GLU A 233 -16.24 -28.31 20.06
CA GLU A 233 -16.04 -29.67 20.58
C GLU A 233 -14.56 -30.11 20.54
N LYS A 234 -13.76 -29.49 19.67
CA LYS A 234 -12.32 -29.70 19.50
C LYS A 234 -11.66 -28.41 19.04
N ARG A 235 -10.31 -28.34 19.08
CA ARG A 235 -9.57 -27.21 18.50
C ARG A 235 -10.02 -26.98 17.04
N PRO A 236 -10.40 -25.74 16.66
CA PRO A 236 -10.69 -25.44 15.26
C PRO A 236 -9.41 -25.44 14.41
N ASP A 237 -9.60 -25.44 13.09
CA ASP A 237 -8.53 -25.12 12.15
C ASP A 237 -8.09 -23.67 12.40
N ILE A 238 -6.78 -23.46 12.55
CA ILE A 238 -6.18 -22.13 12.79
C ILE A 238 -5.19 -21.86 11.67
N GLY A 239 -5.37 -20.74 10.96
CA GLY A 239 -4.46 -20.36 9.89
C GLY A 239 -5.00 -19.26 9.01
N PHE A 240 -4.89 -19.44 7.69
CA PHE A 240 -5.25 -18.44 6.70
C PHE A 240 -6.25 -19.00 5.68
N MET A 241 -6.84 -18.13 4.88
CA MET A 241 -7.78 -18.56 3.85
C MET A 241 -7.04 -19.15 2.64
N PRO A 242 -7.51 -20.27 2.06
CA PRO A 242 -7.10 -20.70 0.73
C PRO A 242 -7.41 -19.63 -0.32
N LYS A 243 -6.63 -19.57 -1.39
CA LYS A 243 -6.92 -18.69 -2.54
C LYS A 243 -8.32 -19.05 -3.09
N GLY A 244 -9.14 -18.01 -3.31
CA GLY A 244 -10.50 -18.15 -3.84
C GLY A 244 -11.56 -18.62 -2.83
N LYS A 245 -11.19 -18.96 -1.59
CA LYS A 245 -12.14 -19.44 -0.56
C LYS A 245 -12.21 -18.49 0.64
N ARG A 246 -13.32 -18.56 1.37
CA ARG A 246 -13.59 -17.74 2.58
C ARG A 246 -13.61 -18.56 3.88
N THR A 247 -13.04 -19.76 3.83
CA THR A 247 -12.93 -20.69 4.96
C THR A 247 -11.48 -20.78 5.37
N THR A 248 -11.23 -20.99 6.65
CA THR A 248 -9.87 -21.14 7.20
C THR A 248 -9.27 -22.48 6.81
N MET A 249 -7.98 -22.47 6.46
CA MET A 249 -7.14 -23.67 6.34
C MET A 249 -6.26 -23.78 7.57
N ASP A 250 -6.12 -24.99 8.12
CA ASP A 250 -5.23 -25.24 9.24
C ASP A 250 -3.75 -25.16 8.78
N ILE A 251 -3.00 -24.22 9.37
CA ILE A 251 -1.61 -23.93 9.04
C ILE A 251 -0.80 -23.88 10.33
N GLU A 252 0.08 -24.86 10.56
CA GLU A 252 0.90 -24.86 11.79
C GLU A 252 2.06 -23.87 11.77
N ASP A 253 2.55 -23.51 10.59
CA ASP A 253 3.75 -22.70 10.43
C ASP A 253 3.68 -21.83 9.18
N CYS A 254 4.26 -20.63 9.28
CA CYS A 254 4.33 -19.67 8.19
C CYS A 254 5.79 -19.22 8.03
N PRO A 255 6.54 -19.75 7.06
CA PRO A 255 7.98 -19.51 6.91
C PRO A 255 8.38 -18.05 6.65
N ILE A 256 7.44 -17.20 6.23
CA ILE A 256 7.70 -15.76 6.09
C ILE A 256 7.65 -15.01 7.43
N GLY A 257 7.01 -15.58 8.47
CA GLY A 257 7.01 -15.04 9.82
C GLY A 257 8.37 -15.16 10.48
N THR A 258 8.77 -14.19 11.30
CA THR A 258 10.00 -14.30 12.11
C THR A 258 9.93 -15.50 13.05
N ASP A 259 11.06 -16.01 13.52
CA ASP A 259 11.07 -17.16 14.43
C ASP A 259 10.30 -16.89 15.74
N ALA A 260 10.29 -15.65 16.23
CA ALA A 260 9.46 -15.28 17.38
C ALA A 260 7.97 -15.40 17.06
N VAL A 261 7.53 -14.92 15.90
CA VAL A 261 6.13 -15.05 15.44
C VAL A 261 5.75 -16.51 15.19
N ARG A 262 6.65 -17.32 14.64
CA ARG A 262 6.45 -18.76 14.42
C ARG A 262 6.35 -19.52 15.76
N LEU A 263 7.19 -19.17 16.74
CA LEU A 263 7.06 -19.66 18.10
C LEU A 263 5.71 -19.27 18.71
N GLY A 264 5.28 -18.02 18.52
CA GLY A 264 3.95 -17.54 18.93
C GLY A 264 2.80 -18.36 18.32
N MET A 265 2.87 -18.67 17.03
CA MET A 265 1.89 -19.54 16.35
C MET A 265 1.80 -20.90 17.05
N LYS A 266 2.95 -21.52 17.35
CA LYS A 266 2.99 -22.81 18.05
C LYS A 266 2.33 -22.71 19.44
N LEU A 267 2.72 -21.73 20.24
CA LEU A 267 2.20 -21.54 21.59
C LEU A 267 0.68 -21.25 21.59
N GLU A 268 0.19 -20.47 20.63
CA GLU A 268 -1.24 -20.19 20.48
C GLU A 268 -2.04 -21.43 20.06
N ARG A 269 -1.46 -22.30 19.23
CA ARG A 269 -2.08 -23.59 18.89
C ARG A 269 -2.14 -24.52 20.10
N ASP A 270 -1.06 -24.59 20.90
CA ASP A 270 -1.02 -25.37 22.13
C ASP A 270 -2.05 -24.85 23.16
N ARG A 271 -2.17 -23.53 23.31
CA ARG A 271 -3.22 -22.88 24.13
C ARG A 271 -4.61 -23.26 23.66
N MET A 272 -4.86 -23.19 22.35
CA MET A 272 -6.16 -23.51 21.76
C MET A 272 -6.52 -25.00 21.85
N GLU A 273 -5.57 -25.90 22.08
CA GLU A 273 -5.86 -27.32 22.37
C GLU A 273 -6.61 -27.50 23.70
N VAL A 274 -6.46 -26.55 24.63
CA VAL A 274 -7.11 -26.58 25.96
C VAL A 274 -8.28 -25.59 26.02
N GLU A 275 -8.11 -24.41 25.42
CA GLU A 275 -9.05 -23.29 25.58
C GLU A 275 -10.19 -23.24 24.54
N TYR A 276 -10.23 -24.13 23.55
CA TYR A 276 -11.24 -24.06 22.46
C TYR A 276 -12.69 -23.96 22.96
N LYS A 277 -13.01 -24.56 24.12
CA LYS A 277 -14.36 -24.52 24.72
C LYS A 277 -14.78 -23.13 25.18
N ASN A 278 -13.84 -22.20 25.34
CA ASN A 278 -14.14 -20.82 25.72
C ASN A 278 -14.70 -20.00 24.55
N TYR A 279 -14.62 -20.53 23.32
CA TYR A 279 -15.01 -19.82 22.11
C TYR A 279 -16.32 -20.36 21.54
N THR A 280 -17.23 -19.45 21.24
CA THR A 280 -18.54 -19.72 20.61
C THR A 280 -18.66 -19.06 19.23
N ARG A 281 -17.58 -18.40 18.78
CA ARG A 281 -17.46 -17.65 17.53
C ARG A 281 -16.04 -17.77 17.01
N GLY A 282 -15.86 -17.50 15.71
CA GLY A 282 -14.53 -17.38 15.12
C GLY A 282 -13.83 -16.12 15.62
N ALA A 283 -12.50 -16.13 15.56
CA ALA A 283 -11.68 -15.00 15.95
C ALA A 283 -10.43 -14.90 15.08
N THR A 284 -9.75 -13.76 15.20
CA THR A 284 -8.40 -13.54 14.68
C THR A 284 -7.44 -13.48 15.86
N ILE A 285 -6.38 -14.27 15.80
CA ILE A 285 -5.30 -14.30 16.76
C ILE A 285 -4.23 -13.32 16.28
N LEU A 286 -3.78 -12.42 17.15
CA LEU A 286 -2.63 -11.57 16.86
C LEU A 286 -1.35 -12.34 17.20
N LEU A 287 -0.37 -12.30 16.31
CA LEU A 287 1.00 -12.71 16.58
C LEU A 287 1.91 -11.54 16.21
N ARG A 288 2.45 -10.82 17.19
CA ARG A 288 3.31 -9.65 16.97
C ARG A 288 4.65 -9.85 17.66
N GLU A 289 5.73 -9.70 16.92
CA GLU A 289 7.07 -9.68 17.51
C GLU A 289 7.24 -8.47 18.44
N ASP A 290 7.81 -8.74 19.62
CA ASP A 290 8.36 -7.73 20.53
C ASP A 290 9.84 -8.01 20.72
N THR A 291 10.67 -6.96 20.64
CA THR A 291 12.12 -7.09 20.78
C THR A 291 12.60 -6.35 22.03
N LYS A 292 13.30 -7.07 22.92
CA LYS A 292 14.13 -6.47 23.96
C LYS A 292 15.59 -6.49 23.51
N ARG A 293 16.12 -5.30 23.20
CA ARG A 293 17.52 -5.12 22.77
C ARG A 293 18.43 -4.88 23.97
N ILE A 294 19.53 -5.63 24.03
CA ILE A 294 20.51 -5.58 25.12
C ILE A 294 21.89 -5.30 24.51
N PRO A 295 22.57 -4.20 24.89
CA PRO A 295 23.97 -3.98 24.52
C PRO A 295 24.88 -5.09 25.03
N LYS A 296 25.86 -5.54 24.23
CA LYS A 296 26.76 -6.64 24.63
C LYS A 296 27.66 -6.31 25.82
N ASP A 297 27.90 -5.03 26.09
CA ASP A 297 28.64 -4.53 27.24
C ASP A 297 27.80 -4.45 28.52
N ALA A 298 26.49 -4.77 28.46
CA ALA A 298 25.58 -4.69 29.60
C ALA A 298 25.74 -5.83 30.64
N GLY A 299 26.67 -6.78 30.45
CA GLY A 299 26.93 -7.89 31.36
C GLY A 299 26.17 -9.20 31.03
N ASP A 300 26.14 -10.14 31.98
CA ASP A 300 25.44 -11.43 31.81
C ASP A 300 23.91 -11.24 31.84
N VAL A 301 23.23 -11.71 30.80
CA VAL A 301 21.79 -11.60 30.62
C VAL A 301 21.09 -12.96 30.54
N SER A 302 21.76 -14.02 30.99
CA SER A 302 21.25 -15.39 30.95
C SER A 302 19.91 -15.56 31.67
N GLU A 303 19.68 -14.82 32.78
CA GLU A 303 18.41 -14.86 33.54
C GLU A 303 17.23 -14.22 32.79
N LEU A 304 17.48 -13.39 31.77
CA LEU A 304 16.43 -12.73 30.98
C LEU A 304 15.91 -13.60 29.83
N TYR A 305 16.57 -14.72 29.53
CA TYR A 305 16.29 -15.55 28.37
C TYR A 305 15.58 -16.85 28.78
N ASP A 306 14.35 -17.01 28.30
CA ASP A 306 13.61 -18.27 28.36
C ASP A 306 13.52 -18.85 26.92
N PRO A 307 14.27 -19.92 26.60
CA PRO A 307 14.28 -20.51 25.25
C PRO A 307 12.93 -21.12 24.84
N LEU A 308 11.99 -21.32 25.78
CA LEU A 308 10.65 -21.81 25.47
C LEU A 308 9.70 -20.69 25.03
N LYS A 309 10.06 -19.41 25.26
CA LYS A 309 9.20 -18.25 25.02
C LYS A 309 9.83 -17.16 24.18
N ALA A 310 11.15 -17.17 24.05
CA ALA A 310 11.91 -16.14 23.36
C ALA A 310 12.91 -16.75 22.36
N VAL A 311 13.17 -16.01 21.28
CA VAL A 311 14.25 -16.26 20.33
C VAL A 311 15.37 -15.27 20.60
N LYS A 312 16.59 -15.78 20.78
CA LYS A 312 17.79 -14.95 20.94
C LYS A 312 18.45 -14.72 19.57
N VAL A 313 18.65 -13.47 19.20
CA VAL A 313 19.40 -13.06 18.01
C VAL A 313 20.64 -12.30 18.45
N ASP A 314 21.81 -12.78 18.04
CA ASP A 314 23.11 -12.22 18.40
C ASP A 314 23.65 -11.42 17.20
N SER A 315 23.89 -10.13 17.40
CA SER A 315 24.46 -9.21 16.40
C SER A 315 25.76 -8.60 16.91
N ASP A 316 26.52 -7.90 16.07
CA ASP A 316 27.82 -7.35 16.45
C ASP A 316 27.77 -6.47 17.72
N LYS A 317 26.72 -5.65 17.87
CA LYS A 317 26.57 -4.69 18.99
C LYS A 317 25.58 -5.13 20.07
N TYR A 318 24.59 -5.94 19.69
CA TYR A 318 23.43 -6.20 20.54
C TYR A 318 23.06 -7.68 20.59
N ILE A 319 22.47 -8.07 21.71
CA ILE A 319 21.68 -9.29 21.86
C ILE A 319 20.21 -8.86 21.87
N ASP A 320 19.45 -9.32 20.88
CA ASP A 320 18.01 -9.09 20.80
C ASP A 320 17.28 -10.35 21.31
N LEU A 321 16.47 -10.18 22.36
CA LEU A 321 15.54 -11.20 22.84
C LEU A 321 14.16 -10.90 22.26
N LYS A 322 13.67 -11.79 21.38
CA LYS A 322 12.44 -11.60 20.62
C LYS A 322 11.34 -12.52 21.14
N THR A 323 10.20 -11.96 21.50
CA THR A 323 9.02 -12.69 21.97
C THR A 323 7.83 -12.44 21.05
N CYS A 324 6.71 -13.16 21.25
CA CYS A 324 5.48 -12.93 20.52
C CYS A 324 4.36 -12.49 21.45
N ILE A 325 3.82 -11.30 21.19
CA ILE A 325 2.66 -10.73 21.86
C ILE A 325 1.38 -11.13 21.12
N THR A 326 0.38 -11.55 21.89
CA THR A 326 -0.95 -11.95 21.38
C THR A 326 -2.09 -11.07 21.85
N ASP A 327 -1.87 -10.25 22.89
CA ASP A 327 -2.79 -9.18 23.28
C ASP A 327 -2.65 -7.97 22.34
N ASN A 328 -3.77 -7.55 21.76
CA ASN A 328 -3.82 -6.41 20.84
C ASN A 328 -3.47 -5.07 21.50
N ASN A 329 -3.67 -4.96 22.81
CA ASN A 329 -3.46 -3.72 23.56
C ASN A 329 -2.12 -3.68 24.29
N ALA A 330 -1.40 -4.81 24.35
CA ALA A 330 -0.05 -4.85 24.89
C ALA A 330 0.89 -4.02 24.01
N MET A 331 1.99 -3.55 24.60
CA MET A 331 2.97 -2.71 23.92
C MET A 331 4.04 -3.60 23.29
N SER A 332 4.30 -3.43 21.99
CA SER A 332 5.42 -4.04 21.27
C SER A 332 6.51 -3.02 21.00
N THR A 333 7.77 -3.43 21.16
CA THR A 333 8.98 -2.66 20.87
C THR A 333 9.65 -3.17 19.60
N GLU A 334 9.93 -2.24 18.70
CA GLU A 334 10.62 -2.49 17.43
C GLU A 334 11.78 -1.52 17.25
N TYR A 335 12.79 -1.93 16.47
CA TYR A 335 13.97 -1.13 16.21
C TYR A 335 14.19 -0.95 14.72
N VAL A 336 14.54 0.28 14.33
CA VAL A 336 14.95 0.64 12.96
C VAL A 336 16.36 1.22 13.05
N GLY A 337 17.36 0.39 12.81
CA GLY A 337 18.74 0.74 13.17
C GLY A 337 18.85 0.98 14.68
N ASP A 338 19.30 2.19 15.05
CA ASP A 338 19.43 2.63 16.44
C ASP A 338 18.16 3.29 16.99
N TYR A 339 17.15 3.51 16.15
CA TYR A 339 15.88 4.11 16.59
C TYR A 339 14.94 3.07 17.19
N VAL A 340 14.26 3.42 18.29
CA VAL A 340 13.29 2.57 18.99
C VAL A 340 11.86 3.07 18.80
N PHE A 341 10.92 2.15 18.60
CA PHE A 341 9.50 2.45 18.43
C PHE A 341 8.66 1.55 19.34
N HIS A 342 7.83 2.17 20.16
CA HIS A 342 6.84 1.54 21.01
C HIS A 342 5.46 1.78 20.43
N ASN A 343 4.70 0.71 20.20
CA ASN A 343 3.35 0.78 19.65
C ASN A 343 2.45 -0.25 20.33
N PRO A 344 1.13 -0.06 20.39
CA PRO A 344 0.22 -1.16 20.69
C PRO A 344 0.40 -2.27 19.66
N ALA A 345 0.49 -3.52 20.07
CA ALA A 345 0.78 -4.66 19.20
C ALA A 345 -0.28 -4.84 18.08
N GLY A 346 -1.53 -4.46 18.37
CA GLY A 346 -2.62 -4.43 17.40
C GLY A 346 -2.50 -3.30 16.37
N ALA A 347 -1.77 -2.22 16.67
CA ALA A 347 -1.63 -1.06 15.79
C ALA A 347 -0.80 -1.36 14.54
N PHE A 348 -0.81 -0.42 13.59
CA PHE A 348 0.03 -0.49 12.41
C PHE A 348 1.45 -0.04 12.73
N PHE A 349 2.41 -0.84 12.32
CA PHE A 349 3.80 -0.47 12.06
C PHE A 349 4.33 -1.46 11.03
N GLN A 350 5.42 -1.11 10.35
CA GLN A 350 5.91 -1.87 9.21
C GLN A 350 6.17 -3.34 9.58
N ASN A 351 5.76 -4.26 8.71
CA ASN A 351 5.78 -5.70 9.04
C ASN A 351 7.08 -6.40 8.62
N ASN A 352 8.00 -5.70 7.97
CA ASN A 352 9.29 -6.23 7.55
C ASN A 352 10.39 -5.33 8.11
N ASN A 353 10.90 -5.65 9.29
CA ASN A 353 11.93 -4.84 9.93
C ASN A 353 13.30 -5.00 9.25
N SER A 354 13.52 -6.08 8.49
CA SER A 354 14.80 -6.33 7.82
C SER A 354 15.09 -5.32 6.71
N ILE A 355 14.07 -4.86 5.97
CA ILE A 355 14.25 -3.88 4.89
C ILE A 355 14.29 -2.43 5.40
N LEU A 356 13.76 -2.14 6.59
CA LEU A 356 13.63 -0.77 7.08
C LEU A 356 14.95 0.01 7.11
N PRO A 357 16.09 -0.53 7.57
CA PRO A 357 17.35 0.20 7.53
C PRO A 357 17.79 0.58 6.10
N VAL A 358 17.60 -0.33 5.13
CA VAL A 358 17.90 -0.08 3.71
C VAL A 358 16.98 0.99 3.16
N PHE A 359 15.69 0.87 3.46
CA PHE A 359 14.66 1.79 3.01
C PHE A 359 14.86 3.20 3.60
N THR A 360 14.98 3.35 4.92
CA THR A 360 15.17 4.67 5.55
C THR A 360 16.49 5.32 5.16
N SER A 361 17.56 4.54 4.95
CA SER A 361 18.83 5.06 4.42
C SER A 361 18.66 5.61 3.01
N TYR A 362 17.98 4.88 2.12
CA TYR A 362 17.67 5.38 0.78
C TYR A 362 16.87 6.68 0.82
N ILE A 363 15.83 6.75 1.67
CA ILE A 363 15.03 7.97 1.82
C ILE A 363 15.90 9.12 2.33
N ARG A 364 16.75 8.88 3.34
CA ARG A 364 17.69 9.87 3.88
C ARG A 364 18.64 10.41 2.79
N GLU A 365 19.10 9.57 1.89
CA GLU A 365 20.00 9.93 0.78
C GLU A 365 19.31 10.73 -0.34
N HIS A 366 17.99 10.53 -0.55
CA HIS A 366 17.26 11.09 -1.70
C HIS A 366 16.21 12.15 -1.33
N ILE A 367 15.95 12.38 -0.03
CA ILE A 367 14.95 13.36 0.42
C ILE A 367 15.39 14.79 0.18
N LEU A 368 16.70 15.07 0.20
CA LEU A 368 17.29 16.36 -0.17
C LEU A 368 17.78 16.31 -1.63
N PRO A 369 17.81 17.44 -2.35
CA PRO A 369 18.41 17.50 -3.68
C PRO A 369 19.87 17.08 -3.66
N PRO A 370 20.38 16.44 -4.73
CA PRO A 370 21.80 16.12 -4.84
C PRO A 370 22.64 17.41 -4.78
N PRO A 371 23.84 17.37 -4.19
CA PRO A 371 24.73 18.53 -4.16
C PRO A 371 25.06 18.99 -5.59
N ALA A 372 25.16 20.32 -5.78
CA ALA A 372 25.32 20.97 -7.09
C ALA A 372 26.56 20.52 -7.90
N SER A 373 27.48 19.78 -7.29
CA SER A 373 28.68 19.20 -7.90
C SER A 373 28.50 17.75 -8.41
N SER A 374 27.30 17.18 -8.36
CA SER A 374 27.05 15.80 -8.82
C SER A 374 26.92 15.70 -10.36
N PRO A 375 27.63 14.78 -11.03
CA PRO A 375 27.60 14.62 -12.50
C PRO A 375 26.28 14.08 -13.08
N SER A 376 25.29 13.75 -12.24
CA SER A 376 23.99 13.21 -12.64
C SER A 376 22.89 14.27 -12.88
N SER A 377 23.19 15.56 -12.76
CA SER A 377 22.23 16.61 -13.12
C SER A 377 22.12 16.69 -14.64
N PRO A 378 20.93 16.49 -15.25
CA PRO A 378 20.77 16.74 -16.67
C PRO A 378 21.08 18.21 -16.93
N SER A 379 22.09 18.46 -17.77
CA SER A 379 22.47 19.79 -18.23
C SER A 379 21.34 20.38 -19.06
N VAL A 380 20.39 21.04 -18.40
CA VAL A 380 19.50 21.98 -19.07
C VAL A 380 20.38 23.16 -19.52
N PRO A 381 20.42 23.51 -20.82
CA PRO A 381 21.16 24.69 -21.24
C PRO A 381 20.53 25.92 -20.58
N SER A 382 21.32 26.60 -19.75
CA SER A 382 20.91 27.77 -18.97
C SER A 382 21.50 29.02 -19.61
N ASP A 383 20.66 29.75 -20.35
CA ASP A 383 20.93 31.13 -20.79
C ASP A 383 20.34 32.17 -19.81
N THR A 384 20.01 31.77 -18.58
CA THR A 384 19.57 32.69 -17.52
C THR A 384 20.15 32.26 -16.19
N ALA A 385 21.03 33.08 -15.62
CA ALA A 385 21.56 32.90 -14.27
C ALA A 385 20.43 32.98 -13.23
N SER A 386 19.80 31.85 -12.91
CA SER A 386 18.84 31.73 -11.81
C SER A 386 19.58 31.78 -10.48
N ALA A 387 19.07 32.58 -9.54
CA ALA A 387 19.58 32.64 -8.17
C ALA A 387 19.65 31.22 -7.54
N PRO A 388 20.63 30.96 -6.65
CA PRO A 388 20.77 29.64 -6.01
C PRO A 388 19.50 29.31 -5.23
N THR A 389 18.96 28.11 -5.46
CA THR A 389 17.79 27.60 -4.74
C THR A 389 18.09 27.55 -3.23
N PRO A 390 17.20 28.08 -2.35
CA PRO A 390 17.42 28.04 -0.92
C PRO A 390 17.47 26.59 -0.41
N PRO A 391 18.32 26.27 0.60
CA PRO A 391 18.40 24.92 1.12
C PRO A 391 17.11 24.55 1.87
N ILE A 392 16.66 23.32 1.66
CA ILE A 392 15.56 22.71 2.41
C ILE A 392 16.00 22.54 3.85
N LYS A 393 15.16 22.99 4.77
CA LYS A 393 15.39 23.00 6.23
C LYS A 393 14.33 22.28 7.02
N TYR A 394 13.13 22.14 6.47
CA TYR A 394 11.97 21.65 7.22
C TYR A 394 11.37 20.41 6.56
N LEU A 395 10.89 19.50 7.41
CA LEU A 395 10.17 18.30 7.00
C LEU A 395 8.73 18.37 7.51
N ILE A 396 7.78 18.08 6.61
CA ILE A 396 6.41 17.72 6.97
C ILE A 396 6.22 16.26 6.58
N ASP A 397 5.84 15.42 7.53
CA ASP A 397 5.52 14.01 7.35
C ASP A 397 4.01 13.85 7.47
N ALA A 398 3.31 13.76 6.33
CA ALA A 398 1.86 13.59 6.30
C ALA A 398 1.51 12.11 6.29
N TYR A 399 0.50 11.75 7.09
CA TYR A 399 0.17 10.35 7.44
C TYR A 399 1.27 9.71 8.30
N SER A 400 1.84 10.48 9.23
CA SER A 400 3.04 10.09 9.97
C SER A 400 2.90 8.84 10.83
N GLY A 401 1.66 8.41 11.14
CA GLY A 401 1.39 7.29 12.04
C GLY A 401 2.09 7.47 13.39
N SER A 402 2.94 6.51 13.75
CA SER A 402 3.75 6.55 14.97
C SER A 402 5.13 7.21 14.81
N GLY A 403 5.34 7.91 13.70
CA GLY A 403 6.45 8.85 13.50
C GLY A 403 7.70 8.27 12.82
N LEU A 404 7.58 7.20 12.02
CA LEU A 404 8.73 6.54 11.39
C LEU A 404 9.65 7.52 10.65
N PHE A 405 9.12 8.26 9.67
CA PHE A 405 9.94 9.20 8.88
C PHE A 405 10.31 10.43 9.69
N THR A 406 9.36 11.03 10.41
CA THR A 406 9.63 12.18 11.28
C THR A 406 10.82 11.93 12.21
N ILE A 407 10.88 10.76 12.87
CA ILE A 407 11.94 10.42 13.83
C ILE A 407 13.24 10.07 13.12
N THR A 408 13.21 9.15 12.15
CA THR A 408 14.43 8.64 11.48
C THR A 408 15.12 9.68 10.59
N LEU A 409 14.37 10.69 10.11
CA LEU A 409 14.90 11.75 9.27
C LEU A 409 15.15 13.06 10.03
N SER A 410 14.69 13.19 11.29
CA SER A 410 14.75 14.42 12.09
C SER A 410 16.12 15.11 12.08
N SER A 411 17.21 14.35 12.11
CA SER A 411 18.57 14.89 12.15
C SER A 411 19.04 15.58 10.86
N LEU A 412 18.27 15.49 9.77
CA LEU A 412 18.55 16.21 8.52
C LEU A 412 17.96 17.63 8.49
N PHE A 413 17.05 17.95 9.41
CA PHE A 413 16.21 19.15 9.32
C PHE A 413 16.34 20.00 10.58
N ASP A 414 16.19 21.31 10.41
CA ASP A 414 16.12 22.26 11.53
C ASP A 414 14.84 22.03 12.35
N GLY A 415 13.79 21.49 11.73
CA GLY A 415 12.54 21.09 12.39
C GLY A 415 11.68 20.16 11.53
N SER A 416 11.08 19.15 12.15
CA SER A 416 10.22 18.15 11.52
C SER A 416 8.84 18.14 12.15
N THR A 417 7.79 17.99 11.35
CA THR A 417 6.41 17.92 11.84
C THR A 417 5.66 16.73 11.24
N GLY A 418 5.34 15.74 12.07
CA GLY A 418 4.49 14.62 11.73
C GLY A 418 3.02 14.94 11.96
N ILE A 419 2.18 14.64 10.98
CA ILE A 419 0.74 14.90 11.02
C ILE A 419 -0.03 13.63 10.66
N ASP A 420 -0.98 13.26 11.50
CA ASP A 420 -1.88 12.13 11.30
C ASP A 420 -3.27 12.46 11.86
N ILE A 421 -4.31 11.78 11.36
CA ILE A 421 -5.68 11.95 11.86
C ILE A 421 -5.93 11.14 13.14
N ALA A 422 -5.12 10.10 13.39
CA ALA A 422 -5.29 9.22 14.53
C ALA A 422 -4.59 9.77 15.79
N ASP A 423 -5.36 10.35 16.70
CA ASP A 423 -4.88 10.87 18.00
C ASP A 423 -4.02 9.84 18.77
N ALA A 424 -4.44 8.57 18.76
CA ALA A 424 -3.72 7.49 19.41
C ALA A 424 -2.32 7.28 18.80
N SER A 425 -2.22 7.27 17.47
CA SER A 425 -0.93 7.13 16.77
C SER A 425 0.00 8.31 17.08
N ILE A 426 -0.54 9.54 17.10
CA ILE A 426 0.21 10.75 17.45
C ILE A 426 0.70 10.74 18.90
N ALA A 427 -0.09 10.22 19.84
CA ALA A 427 0.36 10.05 21.22
C ALA A 427 1.55 9.09 21.32
N PHE A 428 1.54 7.99 20.55
CA PHE A 428 2.70 7.09 20.45
C PHE A 428 3.87 7.72 19.68
N ALA A 429 3.63 8.52 18.65
CA ALA A 429 4.68 9.25 17.94
C ALA A 429 5.47 10.19 18.86
N ARG A 430 4.77 10.93 19.75
CA ARG A 430 5.41 11.76 20.77
C ARG A 430 6.24 10.94 21.76
N ARG A 431 5.73 9.78 22.21
CA ARG A 431 6.47 8.86 23.09
C ARG A 431 7.71 8.30 22.38
N ASN A 432 7.60 7.95 21.11
CA ASN A 432 8.71 7.44 20.31
C ASN A 432 9.77 8.52 20.11
N ALA A 433 9.40 9.77 19.82
CA ALA A 433 10.37 10.85 19.75
C ALA A 433 11.11 11.06 21.07
N ALA A 434 10.39 11.04 22.21
CA ALA A 434 11.01 11.11 23.53
C ALA A 434 11.94 9.91 23.82
N ALA A 435 11.54 8.69 23.43
CA ALA A 435 12.35 7.48 23.58
C ALA A 435 13.63 7.53 22.73
N ASN A 436 13.64 8.32 21.66
CA ASN A 436 14.81 8.57 20.81
C ASN A 436 15.55 9.88 21.16
N GLY A 437 15.22 10.51 22.30
CA GLY A 437 15.91 11.72 22.77
C GLY A 437 15.68 12.97 21.91
N LEU A 438 14.61 13.01 21.11
CA LEU A 438 14.30 14.14 20.24
C LEU A 438 13.47 15.20 20.99
N ALA A 439 13.93 16.45 20.96
CA ALA A 439 13.18 17.58 21.48
C ALA A 439 12.01 17.96 20.55
N GLU A 440 10.96 18.61 21.08
CA GLU A 440 9.82 19.07 20.27
C GLU A 440 10.22 20.08 19.18
N SER A 441 11.33 20.81 19.37
CA SER A 441 11.89 21.69 18.34
C SER A 441 12.43 20.93 17.13
N GLN A 442 12.87 19.68 17.31
CA GLN A 442 13.38 18.82 16.25
C GLN A 442 12.27 17.95 15.64
N ALA A 443 11.40 17.38 16.47
CA ALA A 443 10.32 16.50 16.05
C ALA A 443 9.01 16.82 16.80
N ARG A 444 8.07 17.45 16.09
CA ARG A 444 6.74 17.79 16.58
C ARG A 444 5.68 16.91 15.94
N PHE A 445 4.62 16.57 16.69
CA PHE A 445 3.50 15.78 16.17
C PHE A 445 2.15 16.44 16.42
N ILE A 446 1.33 16.50 15.37
CA ILE A 446 0.02 17.15 15.37
C ILE A 446 -1.03 16.13 14.95
N ALA A 447 -2.10 16.02 15.73
CA ALA A 447 -3.29 15.32 15.29
C ALA A 447 -4.20 16.31 14.55
N ALA A 448 -4.40 16.10 13.25
CA ALA A 448 -5.20 17.00 12.42
C ALA A 448 -5.92 16.24 11.31
N ASP A 449 -7.09 16.75 10.91
CA ASP A 449 -7.79 16.27 9.73
C ASP A 449 -6.99 16.68 8.48
N ALA A 450 -6.92 15.78 7.49
CA ALA A 450 -6.22 16.00 6.24
C ALA A 450 -6.69 17.28 5.51
N ARG A 451 -7.93 17.76 5.78
CA ARG A 451 -8.53 18.98 5.21
C ARG A 451 -7.95 20.30 5.71
N GLU A 452 -7.18 20.27 6.80
CA GLU A 452 -6.60 21.46 7.43
C GLU A 452 -5.11 21.27 7.73
N LEU A 453 -4.46 20.32 7.06
CA LEU A 453 -3.13 19.82 7.41
C LEU A 453 -2.06 20.93 7.40
N PHE A 454 -2.12 21.84 6.43
CA PHE A 454 -1.14 22.92 6.29
C PHE A 454 -1.52 24.22 7.01
N LYS A 455 -2.74 24.34 7.56
CA LYS A 455 -3.16 25.56 8.28
C LYS A 455 -2.36 25.78 9.56
N SER A 456 -1.89 24.69 10.17
CA SER A 456 -1.18 24.70 11.46
C SER A 456 0.34 24.68 11.32
N VAL A 457 0.87 24.70 10.09
CA VAL A 457 2.31 24.65 9.82
C VAL A 457 2.81 26.04 9.42
N SER A 458 3.89 26.50 10.06
CA SER A 458 4.48 27.83 9.85
C SER A 458 5.78 27.80 9.02
N TYR A 459 6.08 26.67 8.38
CA TYR A 459 7.31 26.52 7.60
C TYR A 459 7.24 27.23 6.25
N ASP A 460 8.38 27.79 5.84
CA ASP A 460 8.57 28.37 4.52
C ASP A 460 8.51 27.25 3.45
N PRO A 461 7.54 27.29 2.51
CA PRO A 461 7.39 26.24 1.51
C PRO A 461 8.62 26.09 0.60
N ASP A 462 9.37 27.16 0.33
CA ASP A 462 10.60 27.12 -0.49
C ASP A 462 11.73 26.35 0.19
N ARG A 463 11.59 26.09 1.49
CA ARG A 463 12.58 25.41 2.33
C ARG A 463 12.02 24.13 2.95
N THR A 464 10.89 23.65 2.44
CA THR A 464 10.18 22.51 3.02
C THR A 464 10.13 21.34 2.04
N VAL A 465 10.35 20.13 2.57
CA VAL A 465 10.00 18.87 1.90
C VAL A 465 8.79 18.25 2.60
N VAL A 466 7.88 17.68 1.81
CA VAL A 466 6.76 16.89 2.32
C VAL A 466 6.98 15.41 2.01
N VAL A 467 6.95 14.56 3.03
CA VAL A 467 6.83 13.10 2.89
C VAL A 467 5.36 12.72 2.96
N LEU A 468 4.93 11.83 2.06
CA LEU A 468 3.58 11.28 2.01
C LEU A 468 3.65 9.76 2.16
N ASP A 469 2.93 9.19 3.13
CA ASP A 469 2.72 7.73 3.27
C ASP A 469 1.22 7.40 3.47
N PRO A 470 0.37 7.67 2.46
CA PRO A 470 -1.06 7.52 2.60
C PRO A 470 -1.51 6.05 2.63
N PRO A 471 -2.74 5.76 3.10
CA PRO A 471 -3.33 4.42 3.00
C PRO A 471 -3.47 3.96 1.53
N ARG A 472 -3.77 2.67 1.32
CA ARG A 472 -3.91 2.02 -0.01
C ARG A 472 -4.77 2.77 -1.05
N LYS A 473 -5.72 3.59 -0.61
CA LYS A 473 -6.59 4.42 -1.47
C LYS A 473 -5.88 5.66 -2.07
N GLY A 474 -4.66 5.94 -1.63
CA GLY A 474 -3.90 7.14 -1.95
C GLY A 474 -4.36 8.37 -1.16
N CYS A 475 -3.87 9.53 -1.59
CA CYS A 475 -4.32 10.82 -1.10
C CYS A 475 -5.72 11.16 -1.65
N ASP A 476 -6.50 11.91 -0.88
CA ASP A 476 -7.73 12.49 -1.42
C ASP A 476 -7.45 13.80 -2.19
N ALA A 477 -8.38 14.18 -3.06
CA ALA A 477 -8.22 15.34 -3.93
C ALA A 477 -8.14 16.67 -3.17
N ASP A 478 -8.69 16.74 -1.96
CA ASP A 478 -8.63 17.95 -1.14
C ASP A 478 -7.23 18.13 -0.55
N PHE A 479 -6.65 17.04 -0.03
CA PHE A 479 -5.28 16.99 0.44
C PHE A 479 -4.29 17.35 -0.67
N LEU A 480 -4.40 16.74 -1.86
CA LEU A 480 -3.54 17.08 -3.01
C LEU A 480 -3.69 18.56 -3.39
N GLY A 481 -4.92 19.09 -3.36
CA GLY A 481 -5.18 20.50 -3.59
C GLY A 481 -4.51 21.41 -2.55
N GLN A 482 -4.50 21.03 -1.27
CA GLN A 482 -3.79 21.76 -0.22
C GLN A 482 -2.27 21.69 -0.40
N LEU A 483 -1.73 20.53 -0.76
CA LEU A 483 -0.30 20.35 -1.02
C LEU A 483 0.17 21.22 -2.18
N LEU A 484 -0.60 21.31 -3.26
CA LEU A 484 -0.32 22.19 -4.38
C LEU A 484 -0.38 23.68 -3.99
N ARG A 485 -1.31 24.07 -3.11
CA ARG A 485 -1.42 25.44 -2.58
C ARG A 485 -0.28 25.80 -1.63
N PHE A 486 0.11 24.88 -0.74
CA PHE A 486 1.27 25.07 0.13
C PHE A 486 2.56 25.12 -0.71
N GLY A 487 2.65 24.25 -1.73
CA GLY A 487 3.72 24.27 -2.72
C GLY A 487 5.11 24.04 -2.15
N PRO A 488 5.36 22.97 -1.37
CA PRO A 488 6.69 22.67 -0.85
C PRO A 488 7.71 22.52 -1.98
N ARG A 489 8.98 22.81 -1.70
CA ARG A 489 10.07 22.71 -2.68
C ARG A 489 10.19 21.29 -3.26
N ARG A 490 9.94 20.28 -2.43
CA ARG A 490 10.12 18.87 -2.76
C ARG A 490 9.03 18.02 -2.12
N VAL A 491 8.64 16.94 -2.81
CA VAL A 491 7.71 15.94 -2.28
C VAL A 491 8.32 14.56 -2.45
N LEU A 492 8.31 13.77 -1.40
CA LEU A 492 8.67 12.36 -1.43
C LEU A 492 7.41 11.55 -1.12
N TYR A 493 6.96 10.73 -2.07
CA TYR A 493 5.73 9.96 -1.96
C TYR A 493 6.07 8.47 -1.83
N VAL A 494 5.72 7.88 -0.69
CA VAL A 494 5.80 6.44 -0.40
C VAL A 494 4.41 5.82 -0.55
N SER A 495 4.30 4.61 -1.12
CA SER A 495 3.01 3.95 -1.24
C SER A 495 3.05 2.44 -1.39
N CYS A 496 2.21 1.76 -0.61
CA CYS A 496 1.92 0.35 -0.76
C CYS A 496 0.96 0.02 -1.91
N ASN A 497 0.42 1.03 -2.61
CA ASN A 497 -0.36 0.87 -3.83
C ASN A 497 0.14 1.83 -4.92
N VAL A 498 1.03 1.33 -5.77
CA VAL A 498 1.67 2.12 -6.83
C VAL A 498 0.69 2.65 -7.88
N HIS A 499 -0.52 2.10 -7.98
CA HIS A 499 -1.55 2.51 -8.94
C HIS A 499 -2.26 3.79 -8.49
N THR A 500 -2.58 3.90 -7.19
CA THR A 500 -3.10 5.14 -6.61
C THR A 500 -1.99 6.18 -6.47
N GLN A 501 -0.75 5.78 -6.16
CA GLN A 501 0.42 6.65 -6.23
C GLN A 501 0.59 7.27 -7.63
N ALA A 502 0.55 6.45 -8.69
CA ALA A 502 0.68 6.94 -10.06
C ALA A 502 -0.39 7.99 -10.39
N ARG A 503 -1.65 7.74 -10.02
CA ARG A 503 -2.75 8.70 -10.15
C ARG A 503 -2.44 10.02 -9.43
N ASP A 504 -2.05 9.94 -8.16
CA ASP A 504 -1.84 11.12 -7.31
C ASP A 504 -0.62 11.93 -7.77
N VAL A 505 0.48 11.26 -8.12
CA VAL A 505 1.66 11.88 -8.74
C VAL A 505 1.28 12.55 -10.07
N GLY A 506 0.45 11.90 -10.89
CA GLY A 506 -0.06 12.49 -12.13
C GLY A 506 -0.78 13.82 -11.90
N MET A 507 -1.63 13.90 -10.86
CA MET A 507 -2.30 15.14 -10.49
C MET A 507 -1.30 16.23 -10.04
N LEU A 508 -0.27 15.87 -9.26
CA LEU A 508 0.76 16.82 -8.83
C LEU A 508 1.59 17.35 -10.00
N VAL A 509 1.89 16.50 -10.99
CA VAL A 509 2.65 16.88 -12.19
C VAL A 509 1.83 17.80 -13.11
N ARG A 510 0.53 17.53 -13.27
CA ARG A 510 -0.38 18.42 -14.01
C ARG A 510 -0.77 19.69 -13.23
N GLY A 511 -0.46 19.73 -11.93
CA GLY A 511 -0.86 20.80 -11.01
C GLY A 511 -2.35 20.81 -10.70
N GLU A 512 -3.10 19.73 -10.99
CA GLU A 512 -4.56 19.69 -10.88
C GLU A 512 -5.04 19.79 -9.42
N THR A 513 -5.84 20.81 -9.14
CA THR A 513 -6.58 20.97 -7.89
C THR A 513 -7.97 20.38 -8.12
N GLY A 514 -8.51 19.62 -7.17
CA GLY A 514 -9.83 18.95 -7.29
C GLY A 514 -11.04 19.87 -7.51
N ALA A 515 -10.82 21.19 -7.69
CA ALA A 515 -11.81 22.17 -8.10
C ALA A 515 -12.02 22.22 -9.63
N ASP A 516 -11.03 21.83 -10.44
CA ASP A 516 -11.02 22.11 -11.89
C ASP A 516 -11.56 20.97 -12.76
N GLY A 517 -12.02 19.87 -12.14
CA GLY A 517 -12.75 18.80 -12.83
C GLY A 517 -14.19 19.16 -13.22
N GLU A 518 -14.68 20.35 -12.87
CA GLU A 518 -16.00 20.83 -13.30
C GLU A 518 -15.92 21.57 -14.65
N GLY A 519 -16.11 20.81 -15.73
CA GLY A 519 -16.85 21.23 -16.92
C GLY A 519 -16.50 22.58 -17.54
N ARG A 520 -15.37 22.66 -18.26
CA ARG A 520 -15.26 23.56 -19.42
C ARG A 520 -15.23 22.73 -20.70
N LYS A 521 -16.36 22.10 -21.02
CA LYS A 521 -16.66 21.80 -22.43
C LYS A 521 -16.71 23.16 -23.13
N LYS A 522 -15.75 23.41 -24.00
CA LYS A 522 -15.80 24.48 -24.99
C LYS A 522 -17.06 24.25 -25.83
N ASN A 523 -18.10 25.04 -25.60
CA ASN A 523 -19.09 25.29 -26.63
C ASN A 523 -18.59 26.50 -27.40
N ALA A 524 -17.98 26.23 -28.54
CA ALA A 524 -17.95 27.17 -29.65
C ALA A 524 -19.25 26.94 -30.40
N GLU A 525 -20.17 27.91 -30.36
CA GLU A 525 -21.14 28.19 -31.42
C GLU A 525 -21.94 29.46 -31.07
N GLU A 526 -22.26 30.18 -32.12
CA GLU A 526 -22.84 31.52 -32.24
C GLU A 526 -24.19 31.68 -31.54
N ASP A 527 -24.46 32.84 -30.92
CA ASP A 527 -25.63 33.66 -31.31
C ASP A 527 -25.56 35.09 -30.71
N SER A 528 -26.20 35.96 -31.44
CA SER A 528 -26.32 37.40 -31.46
C SER A 528 -27.02 38.10 -30.28
N GLY A 529 -26.62 39.37 -30.07
CA GLY A 529 -27.52 40.50 -29.79
C GLY A 529 -28.15 40.65 -28.40
N GLY A 530 -27.78 41.72 -27.69
CA GLY A 530 -28.60 42.26 -26.59
C GLY A 530 -27.84 43.14 -25.60
N ASP A 531 -28.02 44.45 -25.73
CA ASP A 531 -27.47 45.52 -24.88
C ASP A 531 -28.31 45.73 -23.59
N VAL A 532 -27.70 46.51 -22.69
CA VAL A 532 -28.17 47.27 -21.51
C VAL A 532 -28.36 46.57 -20.15
N GLY A 533 -27.59 47.03 -19.16
CA GLY A 533 -27.98 46.99 -17.74
C GLY A 533 -26.83 47.08 -16.74
N ALA A 534 -26.28 48.28 -16.53
CA ALA A 534 -25.34 48.55 -15.44
C ALA A 534 -26.04 48.58 -14.07
N SER A 535 -25.52 47.81 -13.11
CA SER A 535 -25.65 48.15 -11.69
C SER A 535 -24.47 47.57 -10.92
N ALA A 536 -23.62 48.47 -10.43
CA ALA A 536 -22.57 48.19 -9.48
C ALA A 536 -23.18 47.81 -8.13
N ASP A 537 -22.70 46.73 -7.53
CA ASP A 537 -22.67 46.63 -6.07
C ASP A 537 -21.41 45.87 -5.63
N ALA A 538 -20.70 46.48 -4.70
CA ALA A 538 -19.36 46.12 -4.26
C ALA A 538 -19.45 45.29 -2.98
N GLY A 539 -18.77 44.13 -2.95
CA GLY A 539 -18.62 43.37 -1.71
C GLY A 539 -17.84 42.08 -1.86
N ALA A 540 -16.68 42.03 -1.20
CA ALA A 540 -15.85 40.86 -0.87
C ALA A 540 -14.89 40.31 -1.94
N GLY A 541 -13.69 40.89 -1.96
CA GLY A 541 -12.41 40.16 -1.86
C GLY A 541 -12.20 38.96 -2.79
N ALA A 542 -12.27 39.15 -4.10
CA ALA A 542 -11.68 38.25 -5.07
C ALA A 542 -10.18 38.56 -5.20
N GLY A 543 -9.37 37.85 -4.41
CA GLY A 543 -7.91 37.86 -4.53
C GLY A 543 -7.45 36.84 -5.58
N ASP A 544 -7.16 37.38 -6.76
CA ASP A 544 -6.14 36.92 -7.72
C ASP A 544 -6.34 35.55 -8.43
N SER A 545 -6.93 35.63 -9.63
CA SER A 545 -7.01 34.55 -10.62
C SER A 545 -5.90 34.62 -11.68
N THR A 546 -4.68 35.04 -11.32
CA THR A 546 -3.51 35.01 -12.22
C THR A 546 -2.28 34.28 -11.66
N GLY A 547 -2.40 33.64 -10.49
CA GLY A 547 -1.29 32.92 -9.85
C GLY A 547 -0.83 31.68 -10.60
N ALA A 548 0.47 31.61 -10.90
CA ALA A 548 1.13 30.44 -11.47
C ALA A 548 0.78 29.18 -10.66
N ARG A 549 0.23 28.18 -11.36
CA ARG A 549 -0.22 26.95 -10.73
C ARG A 549 0.99 26.11 -10.35
N THR A 550 1.20 25.88 -9.04
CA THR A 550 2.25 24.97 -8.57
C THR A 550 2.10 23.61 -9.26
N ARG A 551 3.21 23.11 -9.80
CA ARG A 551 3.30 21.79 -10.41
C ARG A 551 4.63 21.15 -10.08
N TYR A 552 4.73 19.85 -10.30
CA TYR A 552 5.93 19.09 -9.99
C TYR A 552 6.48 18.38 -11.22
N ALA A 553 7.79 18.11 -11.20
CA ALA A 553 8.45 17.19 -12.11
C ALA A 553 8.88 15.95 -11.32
N ILE A 554 8.76 14.77 -11.94
CA ILE A 554 9.19 13.52 -11.33
C ILE A 554 10.72 13.42 -11.49
N GLU A 555 11.45 13.35 -10.38
CA GLU A 555 12.89 13.13 -10.37
C GLU A 555 13.23 11.64 -10.51
N SER A 556 12.58 10.79 -9.71
CA SER A 556 12.84 9.36 -9.70
C SER A 556 11.62 8.56 -9.25
N LEU A 557 11.55 7.32 -9.74
CA LEU A 557 10.53 6.33 -9.42
C LEU A 557 11.20 4.98 -9.21
N ARG A 558 10.88 4.28 -8.13
CA ARG A 558 11.33 2.90 -7.92
C ARG A 558 10.43 2.10 -6.98
N GLY A 559 10.57 0.77 -7.03
CA GLY A 559 9.95 -0.13 -6.06
C GLY A 559 10.89 -0.55 -4.92
N PHE A 560 10.31 -0.97 -3.80
CA PHE A 560 10.94 -1.67 -2.69
C PHE A 560 10.15 -2.93 -2.38
N ASP A 561 10.86 -4.03 -2.16
CA ASP A 561 10.23 -5.29 -1.81
C ASP A 561 10.03 -5.44 -0.30
N PHE A 562 9.01 -4.78 0.26
CA PHE A 562 8.63 -5.00 1.66
C PHE A 562 8.04 -6.38 1.93
N PHE A 563 7.57 -7.09 0.90
CA PHE A 563 6.84 -8.33 1.03
C PHE A 563 7.34 -9.38 0.03
N PRO A 564 8.56 -9.92 0.22
CA PRO A 564 9.08 -11.01 -0.60
C PRO A 564 8.12 -12.19 -0.65
N GLN A 565 8.18 -12.96 -1.74
CA GLN A 565 7.27 -14.06 -2.06
C GLN A 565 5.83 -13.64 -2.40
N THR A 566 5.53 -12.33 -2.37
CA THR A 566 4.21 -11.79 -2.71
C THR A 566 4.27 -10.84 -3.90
N SER A 567 3.12 -10.54 -4.49
CA SER A 567 2.99 -9.55 -5.57
C SER A 567 3.08 -8.09 -5.14
N HIS A 568 3.13 -7.80 -3.84
CA HIS A 568 3.11 -6.43 -3.35
C HIS A 568 4.46 -5.74 -3.60
N VAL A 569 4.40 -4.45 -3.97
CA VAL A 569 5.55 -3.56 -4.14
C VAL A 569 5.26 -2.23 -3.46
N GLU A 570 6.24 -1.72 -2.72
CA GLU A 570 6.20 -0.40 -2.11
C GLU A 570 6.85 0.59 -3.07
N GLY A 571 6.12 1.58 -3.57
CA GLY A 571 6.66 2.56 -4.51
C GLY A 571 7.21 3.79 -3.81
N VAL A 572 8.33 4.32 -4.29
CA VAL A 572 8.86 5.63 -3.90
C VAL A 572 8.94 6.53 -5.13
N ALA A 573 8.32 7.70 -5.05
CA ALA A 573 8.41 8.76 -6.04
C ALA A 573 9.00 10.02 -5.41
N VAL A 574 10.02 10.60 -6.05
CA VAL A 574 10.62 11.87 -5.64
C VAL A 574 10.26 12.93 -6.65
N LEU A 575 9.69 14.04 -6.18
CA LEU A 575 9.15 15.11 -7.01
C LEU A 575 9.78 16.46 -6.63
N ASN A 576 10.12 17.26 -7.63
CA ASN A 576 10.59 18.63 -7.44
C ASN A 576 9.55 19.63 -7.94
N ARG A 577 9.35 20.71 -7.18
CA ARG A 577 8.50 21.80 -7.64
C ARG A 577 9.12 22.44 -8.88
N VAL A 578 8.32 22.65 -9.92
CA VAL A 578 8.75 23.37 -11.12
C VAL A 578 8.59 24.87 -10.87
N ASP A 579 9.69 25.60 -10.90
CA ASP A 579 9.65 27.06 -10.86
C ASP A 579 9.15 27.56 -12.22
N VAL A 580 7.99 28.22 -12.23
CA VAL A 580 7.49 28.92 -13.42
C VAL A 580 8.05 30.33 -13.35
N PRO A 581 8.70 30.87 -14.41
CA PRO A 581 9.10 32.27 -14.42
C PRO A 581 7.88 33.15 -14.12
N ALA A 582 8.02 34.09 -13.18
CA ALA A 582 7.00 35.11 -12.99
C ALA A 582 6.79 35.83 -14.33
N ALA A 583 5.55 35.82 -14.83
CA ALA A 583 5.18 36.40 -16.11
C ALA A 583 5.34 37.93 -16.12
#